data_AF-A0A7X4RW78-F1
#
_entry.id   AF-A0A7X4RW78-F1
#
_cell.length_a   1.000
_cell.length_b   1.000
_cell.length_c   1.000
_cell.angle_alpha   90.00
_cell.angle_beta   90.00
_cell.angle_gamma   90.00
#
_symmetry.space_group_name_H-M   'P 1'
#
loop_
_entity.id
_entity.type
_entity.pdbx_description
1 polymer ?
#
loop_
_entity_poly.entity_id
_entity_poly.type
_entity_poly.pdbx_seq_one_letter_code
_entity_poly.pdbx_strand_id
1 'polypeptide(L)' 'MELEEITQLKKDFYARIGAFQATASKTVTQNHPTLSLLTDEELKELGQVWVELTMWKNKSSH' A
#
# COMPACT_ATOMS: atom_id res chain seq x y z
N MET A 1 -1.81 -2.08 -21.58
CA MET A 1 -0.84 -1.16 -20.96
C MET A 1 -1.27 -0.83 -19.53
N GLU A 2 -2.50 -0.34 -19.30
CA GLU A 2 -2.99 0.00 -17.95
C GLU A 2 -3.03 -1.19 -16.96
N LEU A 3 -3.31 -2.42 -17.40
CA LEU A 3 -3.30 -3.60 -16.51
C LEU A 3 -1.92 -3.93 -15.93
N GLU A 4 -0.85 -3.72 -16.70
CA GLU A 4 0.51 -3.95 -16.24
C GLU A 4 0.89 -2.88 -15.21
N GLU A 5 0.56 -1.62 -15.47
CA GLU A 5 0.77 -0.50 -14.55
C GLU A 5 0.01 -0.71 -13.22
N ILE A 6 -1.26 -1.10 -13.28
CA ILE A 6 -2.07 -1.46 -12.10
C ILE A 6 -1.42 -2.61 -11.31
N THR A 7 -0.90 -3.61 -12.01
CA THR A 7 -0.28 -4.78 -11.36
C THR A 7 1.03 -4.39 -10.66
N GLN A 8 1.85 -3.53 -11.28
CA GLN A 8 3.07 -3.02 -10.66
C GLN A 8 2.75 -2.15 -9.44
N LEU A 9 1.78 -1.23 -9.57
CA LEU A 9 1.34 -0.39 -8.46
C LEU A 9 0.85 -1.23 -7.27
N LYS A 10 0.09 -2.31 -7.52
CA LYS A 10 -0.31 -3.23 -6.44
C LYS A 10 0.88 -3.91 -5.78
N LYS A 11 1.87 -4.38 -6.56
CA LYS A 11 3.09 -4.98 -6.00
C LYS A 11 3.87 -4.00 -5.13
N ASP A 12 4.03 -2.77 -5.60
CA ASP A 12 4.70 -1.70 -4.86
C ASP A 12 3.98 -1.37 -3.55
N PHE A 13 2.65 -1.33 -3.59
CA PHE A 13 1.83 -1.16 -2.39
C PHE A 13 2.11 -2.26 -1.36
N TYR A 14 1.98 -3.54 -1.73
CA TYR A 14 2.21 -4.65 -0.80
C TYR A 14 3.67 -4.72 -0.31
N ALA A 15 4.65 -4.43 -1.17
CA ALA A 15 6.05 -4.35 -0.77
C ALA A 15 6.30 -3.26 0.28
N ARG A 16 5.66 -2.09 0.11
CA ARG A 16 5.76 -0.97 1.04
C ARG A 16 5.09 -1.28 2.38
N ILE A 17 3.91 -1.90 2.37
CA ILE A 17 3.22 -2.34 3.59
C ILE A 17 4.05 -3.39 4.34
N GLY A 18 4.61 -4.38 3.62
CA GLY A 18 5.48 -5.40 4.21
C GLY A 18 6.74 -4.80 4.85
N ALA A 19 7.37 -3.83 4.20
CA ALA A 19 8.50 -3.09 4.76
C ALA A 19 8.12 -2.33 6.04
N PHE A 20 6.96 -1.65 6.06
CA PHE A 20 6.45 -0.96 7.24
C PHE A 20 6.23 -1.93 8.42
N GLN A 21 5.60 -3.08 8.19
CA GLN A 21 5.37 -4.08 9.23
C GLN A 21 6.69 -4.69 9.75
N ALA A 22 7.64 -4.98 8.85
CA ALA A 22 8.96 -5.50 9.24
C ALA A 22 9.77 -4.50 10.07
N THR A 23 9.69 -3.20 9.74
CA THR A 23 10.33 -2.14 10.55
C THR A 23 9.65 -1.92 11.89
N ALA A 24 8.31 -1.99 11.94
CA ALA A 24 7.54 -1.85 13.18
C ALA A 24 7.84 -2.99 14.16
N SER A 25 8.12 -4.20 13.67
CA SER A 25 8.53 -5.34 14.49
C SER A 25 9.92 -5.16 15.14
N LYS A 26 10.79 -4.32 14.56
CA LYS A 26 12.12 -4.00 15.12
C LYS A 26 12.11 -2.88 16.15
N THR A 27 11.13 -1.98 16.12
CA THR A 27 11.01 -0.87 17.08
C THR A 27 9.99 -1.23 18.15
N VAL A 28 10.47 -1.87 19.22
CA VAL A 28 9.72 -2.23 20.45
C VAL A 28 9.40 -0.97 21.26
N THR A 29 8.62 -0.05 20.70
CA THR A 29 8.07 1.08 21.45
C THR A 29 6.65 1.37 21.00
N GLN A 30 5.75 0.57 21.56
CA GLN A 30 4.39 0.94 22.00
C GLN A 30 3.30 1.35 21.00
N ASN A 31 3.57 1.46 19.70
CA ASN A 31 2.50 1.66 18.73
C ASN A 31 2.38 0.44 17.82
N HIS A 32 1.35 -0.39 18.05
CA HIS A 32 0.88 -1.30 17.02
C HIS A 32 0.71 -0.46 15.74
N PRO A 33 1.44 -0.74 14.65
CA PRO A 33 1.28 0.04 13.44
C PRO A 33 -0.19 -0.07 13.04
N THR A 34 -0.86 1.04 12.76
CA THR A 34 -2.31 1.07 12.47
C THR A 34 -2.69 0.07 11.37
N LEU A 35 -1.74 -0.24 10.48
CA LEU A 35 -1.86 -1.23 9.42
C LEU A 35 -1.92 -2.69 9.89
N SER A 36 -1.42 -3.01 11.09
CA SER A 36 -1.54 -4.36 11.69
C SER A 36 -2.92 -4.65 12.27
N LEU A 37 -3.79 -3.63 12.33
CA LEU A 37 -5.20 -3.77 12.72
C LEU A 37 -6.12 -3.99 11.53
N LEU A 38 -5.62 -3.78 10.31
CA LEU A 38 -6.39 -3.96 9.08
C LEU A 38 -6.45 -5.44 8.72
N THR A 39 -7.64 -5.89 8.35
CA THR A 39 -7.88 -7.19 7.74
C THR A 39 -7.34 -7.25 6.31
N ASP A 40 -7.21 -8.46 5.76
CA ASP A 40 -6.79 -8.65 4.37
C ASP A 40 -7.73 -7.95 3.37
N GLU A 41 -9.02 -7.85 3.71
CA GLU A 41 -10.02 -7.17 2.89
C GLU A 41 -9.83 -5.65 2.91
N GLU A 42 -9.65 -5.05 4.08
CA GLU A 42 -9.36 -3.61 4.21
C GLU A 42 -8.03 -3.23 3.54
N LEU A 43 -7.01 -4.10 3.63
CA LEU A 43 -5.73 -3.90 2.93
C LEU A 43 -5.90 -3.95 1.41
N LYS A 44 -6.78 -4.82 0.91
CA LYS A 44 -7.08 -4.92 -0.52
C LYS A 44 -7.82 -3.68 -1.02
N GLU A 45 -8.80 -3.18 -0.28
CA GLU A 45 -9.50 -1.93 -0.59
C GLU A 45 -8.54 -0.73 -0.57
N LEU A 46 -7.69 -0.65 0.45
CA LEU A 46 -6.67 0.39 0.55
C LEU A 46 -5.69 0.34 -0.63
N GLY A 47 -5.27 -0.86 -1.03
CA GLY A 47 -4.42 -1.06 -2.20
C GLY A 47 -5.11 -0.62 -3.50
N GLN A 48 -6.41 -0.85 -3.63
CA GLN A 48 -7.18 -0.38 -4.78
C GLN A 48 -7.27 1.15 -4.83
N VAL A 49 -7.64 1.80 -3.71
CA VAL A 49 -7.70 3.26 -3.63
C VAL A 49 -6.33 3.90 -3.88
N TRP A 50 -5.25 3.28 -3.38
CA TRP A 50 -3.90 3.77 -3.62
C TRP A 50 -3.48 3.72 -5.09
N VAL A 51 -3.85 2.65 -5.80
CA VAL A 51 -3.61 2.52 -7.25
C VAL A 51 -4.39 3.60 -8.00
N GLU A 52 -5.69 3.75 -7.71
CA GLU A 52 -6.55 4.75 -8.34
C GLU A 52 -6.02 6.17 -8.13
N LEU A 53 -5.62 6.50 -6.90
CA LEU A 53 -5.02 7.80 -6.56
C LEU A 53 -3.70 8.02 -7.32
N THR A 54 -2.85 7.00 -7.39
CA THR A 54 -1.54 7.11 -8.07
C THR A 54 -1.71 7.28 -9.57
N MET A 55 -2.61 6.52 -10.19
CA MET A 55 -2.97 6.70 -11.60
C MET A 55 -3.56 8.09 -11.86
N TRP A 56 -4.46 8.56 -11.00
CA TRP A 56 -5.02 9.91 -11.13
C TRP A 56 -3.94 10.98 -11.02
N LYS A 57 -3.03 10.86 -10.05
CA LYS A 57 -1.90 11.79 -9.90
C LYS A 57 -0.98 11.77 -11.12
N ASN A 58 -0.66 10.59 -11.65
CA ASN A 58 0.15 10.46 -12.87
C ASN A 58 -0.54 11.08 -14.09
N LYS A 59 -1.87 10.90 -14.21
CA LYS A 59 -2.69 11.50 -15.27
C LYS A 59 -2.84 13.02 -15.12
N SER A 60 -2.80 13.54 -13.89
CA SER A 60 -2.96 14.96 -13.55
C SER A 60 -1.65 15.75 -13.54
N SER A 61 -0.51 15.06 -13.55
CA SER A 61 0.83 15.64 -13.57
C SER A 61 1.39 15.81 -14.99
N HIS A 62 0.54 15.66 -16.02
CA HIS A 62 0.91 15.80 -17.42
C HIS A 62 0.37 17.10 -18.04
#